data_AF-A0A836WER6-F1
#
_entry.id   AF-A0A836WER6-F1
#
_cell.length_a   1.000
_cell.length_b   1.000
_cell.length_c   1.000
_cell.angle_alpha   90.00
_cell.angle_beta   90.00
_cell.angle_gamma   90.00
#
_symmetry.space_group_name_H-M   'P 1'
#
loop_
_entity.id
_entity.type
_entity.pdbx_description
1 polymer ?
#
loop_
_entity_poly.entity_id
_entity_poly.type
_entity_poly.pdbx_seq_one_letter_code
_entity_poly.pdbx_strand_id
1 'polypeptide(L)'
;MKLIYLIQSDTGKIHYRIPSTSDVLLLQWQETFQAAEHSFHFPHSSWAEGRNELFRRAKAMDSYDYFIFVDDDVDLYFDLMAFEKLLQKYQPRRAVPWYFHEWNRLCSDTKSHIDLVKYVDHAFMAIRKDCAQELMPYTTQYDDVCWWLSSEELCERFFDKWPLETFRFNKLVINNLKSREYPKNYNQQPQNISISFDSQEPSKQICVAYRLKLNRHICIKLGKVVCCLLIKLVSLLSLNVKVFSKKNRK
;
A
#
# COMPACT_ATOMS: atom_id res chain seq x y z
N MET A 1 -2.70 23.50 -4.65
CA MET A 1 -2.85 22.05 -4.40
C MET A 1 -3.52 21.92 -3.05
N LYS A 2 -4.73 21.38 -2.99
CA LYS A 2 -5.47 21.17 -1.75
C LYS A 2 -5.34 19.72 -1.30
N LEU A 3 -4.97 19.50 -0.05
CA LEU A 3 -4.65 18.18 0.50
C LEU A 3 -5.59 17.87 1.67
N ILE A 4 -5.91 16.60 1.86
CA ILE A 4 -6.60 16.12 3.05
C ILE A 4 -5.91 14.89 3.64
N TYR A 5 -5.68 14.91 4.95
CA TYR A 5 -5.21 13.77 5.72
C TYR A 5 -6.40 12.97 6.23
N LEU A 6 -6.39 11.67 5.96
CA LEU A 6 -7.42 10.71 6.29
C LEU A 6 -6.84 9.73 7.31
N ILE A 7 -7.16 9.96 8.58
CA ILE A 7 -6.52 9.26 9.70
C ILE A 7 -7.55 8.37 10.37
N GLN A 8 -7.22 7.09 10.51
CA GLN A 8 -7.99 6.14 11.31
C GLN A 8 -7.25 5.93 12.63
N SER A 9 -7.90 6.22 13.75
CA SER A 9 -7.29 6.20 15.08
C SER A 9 -8.11 5.45 16.12
N ASP A 10 -7.42 4.80 17.06
CA ASP A 10 -8.05 4.19 18.23
C ASP A 10 -8.27 5.21 19.38
N THR A 11 -7.40 6.21 19.51
CA THR A 11 -7.42 7.17 20.63
C THR A 11 -8.01 8.52 20.26
N GLY A 12 -8.27 8.77 18.98
CA GLY A 12 -8.67 10.10 18.50
C GLY A 12 -7.55 11.13 18.62
N LYS A 13 -6.29 10.68 18.75
CA LYS A 13 -5.11 11.56 18.85
C LYS A 13 -4.26 11.44 17.60
N ILE A 14 -3.79 12.58 17.11
CA ILE A 14 -2.80 12.67 16.05
C ILE A 14 -1.45 12.97 16.70
N HIS A 15 -0.46 12.12 16.47
CA HIS A 15 0.86 12.25 17.10
C HIS A 15 1.84 13.13 16.32
N TYR A 16 1.42 13.66 15.17
CA TYR A 16 2.21 14.50 14.29
C TYR A 16 1.45 15.77 13.92
N ARG A 17 2.20 16.83 13.60
CA ARG A 17 1.62 18.13 13.25
C ARG A 17 1.21 18.15 11.78
N ILE A 18 -0.08 18.18 11.52
CA ILE A 18 -0.62 18.43 10.17
C ILE A 18 -0.30 19.88 9.76
N PRO A 19 0.19 20.14 8.54
CA PRO A 19 0.38 21.50 8.04
C PRO A 19 -0.94 22.27 8.04
N SER A 20 -0.94 23.53 8.48
CA SER A 20 -2.15 24.35 8.59
C SER A 20 -2.81 24.68 7.24
N THR A 21 -2.15 24.34 6.13
CA THR A 21 -2.64 24.46 4.75
C THR A 21 -3.43 23.25 4.29
N SER A 22 -3.50 22.19 5.11
CA SER A 22 -4.11 20.91 4.78
C SER A 22 -5.24 20.59 5.73
N ASP A 23 -6.32 20.05 5.17
CA ASP A 23 -7.47 19.62 5.96
C ASP A 23 -7.20 18.23 6.55
N VAL A 24 -7.94 17.86 7.60
CA VAL A 24 -7.85 16.54 8.22
C VAL A 24 -9.24 15.98 8.48
N LEU A 25 -9.39 14.66 8.34
CA LEU A 25 -10.52 13.90 8.86
C LEU A 25 -9.96 12.77 9.74
N LEU A 26 -10.51 12.67 10.95
CA LEU A 26 -10.09 11.70 11.94
C LEU A 26 -11.23 10.74 12.27
N LEU A 27 -11.10 9.48 11.87
CA LEU A 27 -12.07 8.44 12.19
C LEU A 27 -11.63 7.73 13.48
N GLN A 28 -12.56 7.59 14.42
CA GLN A 28 -12.38 6.76 15.61
C GLN A 28 -13.21 5.48 15.49
N TRP A 29 -12.56 4.33 15.64
CA TRP A 29 -13.16 3.01 15.43
C TRP A 29 -13.40 2.22 16.72
N GLN A 30 -12.88 2.70 17.85
CA GLN A 30 -13.14 2.10 19.16
C GLN A 30 -14.61 2.26 19.57
N GLU A 31 -15.08 1.41 20.48
CA GLU A 31 -16.42 1.51 21.07
C GLU A 31 -16.68 2.91 21.66
N THR A 32 -15.72 3.42 22.42
CA THR A 32 -15.82 4.74 23.04
C THR A 32 -15.32 5.82 22.10
N PHE A 33 -16.13 6.86 21.92
CA PHE A 33 -15.78 8.02 21.12
C PHE A 33 -15.30 9.16 22.00
N GLN A 34 -14.12 9.71 21.70
CA GLN A 34 -13.61 10.93 22.33
C GLN A 34 -13.61 12.04 21.30
N ALA A 35 -14.63 12.91 21.33
CA ALA A 35 -14.75 13.98 20.35
C ALA A 35 -13.48 14.87 20.34
N ALA A 36 -12.82 14.89 19.19
CA ALA A 36 -11.70 15.76 18.86
C ALA A 36 -12.05 16.61 17.62
N GLU A 37 -11.26 17.65 17.37
CA GLU A 37 -11.42 18.48 16.18
C GLU A 37 -11.32 17.63 14.90
N HIS A 38 -12.22 17.88 13.94
CA HIS A 38 -12.33 17.14 12.68
C HIS A 38 -12.52 15.62 12.82
N SER A 39 -12.92 15.15 14.01
CA SER A 39 -13.14 13.73 14.25
C SER A 39 -14.59 13.29 14.09
N PHE A 40 -14.79 12.02 13.78
CA PHE A 40 -16.08 11.37 13.78
C PHE A 40 -15.95 9.90 14.20
N HIS A 41 -17.07 9.34 14.67
CA HIS A 41 -17.14 7.98 15.16
C HIS A 41 -17.62 7.03 14.07
N PHE A 42 -16.94 5.89 13.92
CA PHE A 42 -17.36 4.76 13.09
C PHE A 42 -16.94 3.46 13.78
N PRO A 43 -17.67 3.06 14.84
CA PRO A 43 -17.24 2.00 15.75
C PRO A 43 -17.19 0.64 15.06
N HIS A 44 -16.27 -0.20 15.53
CA HIS A 44 -16.05 -1.58 15.07
C HIS A 44 -15.67 -1.75 13.60
N SER A 45 -15.36 -0.65 12.91
CA SER A 45 -14.90 -0.74 11.53
C SER A 45 -13.56 -1.44 11.45
N SER A 46 -13.39 -2.32 10.47
CA SER A 46 -12.09 -2.83 10.08
C SER A 46 -11.16 -1.70 9.59
N TRP A 47 -9.91 -2.05 9.28
CA TRP A 47 -8.98 -1.13 8.63
C TRP A 47 -9.46 -0.70 7.23
N ALA A 48 -9.98 -1.60 6.40
CA ALA A 48 -10.45 -1.25 5.06
C ALA A 48 -11.77 -0.46 5.11
N GLU A 49 -12.69 -0.85 5.98
CA GLU A 49 -13.97 -0.16 6.19
C GLU A 49 -13.76 1.29 6.66
N GLY A 50 -12.89 1.50 7.64
CA GLY A 50 -12.59 2.84 8.15
C GLY A 50 -11.95 3.73 7.07
N ARG A 51 -10.99 3.21 6.30
CA ARG A 51 -10.41 3.95 5.16
C ARG A 51 -11.43 4.26 4.07
N ASN A 52 -12.35 3.35 3.81
CA ASN A 52 -13.43 3.57 2.85
C ASN A 52 -14.38 4.69 3.32
N GLU A 53 -14.74 4.72 4.60
CA GLU A 53 -15.60 5.75 5.17
C GLU A 53 -14.91 7.13 5.18
N LEU A 54 -13.62 7.19 5.55
CA LEU A 54 -12.79 8.39 5.44
C LEU A 54 -12.78 8.92 4.00
N PHE A 55 -12.51 8.04 3.03
CA PHE A 55 -12.49 8.42 1.62
C PHE A 55 -13.87 8.91 1.15
N ARG A 56 -14.96 8.22 1.52
CA ARG A 56 -16.32 8.59 1.15
C ARG A 56 -16.65 10.02 1.59
N ARG A 57 -16.33 10.38 2.85
CA ARG A 57 -16.55 11.73 3.37
C ARG A 57 -15.68 12.77 2.69
N ALA A 58 -14.38 12.49 2.54
CA ALA A 58 -13.47 13.40 1.86
C ALA A 58 -13.86 13.64 0.40
N LYS A 59 -14.30 12.59 -0.31
CA LYS A 59 -14.81 12.66 -1.68
C LYS A 59 -16.06 13.52 -1.78
N ALA A 60 -16.96 13.46 -0.80
CA ALA A 60 -18.18 14.28 -0.78
C ALA A 60 -17.90 15.79 -0.66
N MET A 61 -16.72 16.19 -0.16
CA MET A 61 -16.30 17.59 -0.10
C MET A 61 -15.75 18.12 -1.44
N ASP A 62 -15.43 17.21 -2.38
CA ASP A 62 -14.98 17.40 -3.77
C ASP A 62 -13.90 18.47 -4.06
N SER A 63 -13.17 18.94 -3.06
CA SER A 63 -12.25 20.09 -3.18
C SER A 63 -10.76 19.71 -3.17
N TYR A 64 -10.41 18.44 -3.03
CA TYR A 64 -9.04 17.99 -2.78
C TYR A 64 -8.35 17.41 -4.02
N ASP A 65 -7.07 17.73 -4.20
CA ASP A 65 -6.21 17.18 -5.24
C ASP A 65 -5.58 15.85 -4.83
N TYR A 66 -5.39 15.63 -3.54
CA TYR A 66 -4.85 14.39 -2.97
C TYR A 66 -5.59 13.97 -1.71
N PHE A 67 -5.75 12.66 -1.57
CA PHE A 67 -6.19 11.99 -0.35
C PHE A 67 -4.99 11.29 0.27
N ILE A 68 -4.61 11.68 1.48
CA ILE A 68 -3.43 11.16 2.19
C ILE A 68 -3.90 10.29 3.35
N PHE A 69 -3.86 8.98 3.17
CA PHE A 69 -4.19 8.03 4.21
C PHE A 69 -3.00 7.81 5.13
N VAL A 70 -3.21 7.89 6.44
CA VAL A 70 -2.17 7.66 7.44
C VAL A 70 -2.76 6.89 8.62
N ASP A 71 -2.09 5.83 9.06
CA ASP A 71 -2.44 5.16 10.32
C ASP A 71 -1.99 6.03 11.50
N ASP A 72 -2.70 5.92 12.62
CA ASP A 72 -2.43 6.75 13.81
C ASP A 72 -1.19 6.32 14.60
N ASP A 73 -0.68 5.11 14.36
CA ASP A 73 0.46 4.50 15.04
C ASP A 73 1.77 4.59 14.26
N VAL A 74 1.80 5.38 13.17
CA VAL A 74 2.99 5.61 12.37
C VAL A 74 3.86 6.70 12.99
N ASP A 75 5.14 6.38 13.20
CA ASP A 75 6.18 7.33 13.54
C ASP A 75 6.73 7.98 12.27
N LEU A 76 6.72 9.31 12.22
CA LEU A 76 7.26 10.09 11.10
C LEU A 76 8.63 10.67 11.47
N TYR A 77 9.66 10.35 10.68
CA TYR A 77 11.02 10.92 10.84
C TYR A 77 11.26 12.08 9.88
N PHE A 78 10.19 12.81 9.53
CA PHE A 78 10.22 13.98 8.66
C PHE A 78 9.05 14.92 8.97
N ASP A 79 9.15 16.15 8.50
CA ASP A 79 8.07 17.13 8.53
C ASP A 79 7.09 16.89 7.36
N LEU A 80 5.79 16.83 7.65
CA LEU A 80 4.75 16.69 6.63
C LEU A 80 4.82 17.78 5.56
N MET A 81 5.23 19.01 5.88
CA MET A 81 5.45 20.05 4.86
C MET A 81 6.51 19.64 3.81
N ALA A 82 7.51 18.83 4.19
CA ALA A 82 8.48 18.31 3.24
C ALA A 82 7.83 17.31 2.27
N PHE A 83 6.91 16.47 2.76
CA PHE A 83 6.14 15.56 1.92
C PHE A 83 5.21 16.31 0.96
N GLU A 84 4.48 17.31 1.45
CA GLU A 84 3.60 18.14 0.62
C GLU A 84 4.35 18.87 -0.49
N LYS A 85 5.55 19.40 -0.21
CA LYS A 85 6.42 20.02 -1.24
C LYS A 85 6.81 19.02 -2.33
N LEU A 86 7.08 17.76 -1.97
CA LEU A 86 7.39 16.72 -2.96
C LEU A 86 6.16 16.33 -3.77
N LEU A 87 4.97 16.23 -3.15
CA LEU A 87 3.71 16.04 -3.87
C LEU A 87 3.47 17.19 -4.86
N GLN A 88 3.65 18.44 -4.45
CA GLN A 88 3.45 19.60 -5.31
C GLN A 88 4.40 19.60 -6.50
N LYS A 89 5.67 19.24 -6.25
CA LYS A 89 6.73 19.24 -7.25
C LYS A 89 6.56 18.12 -8.29
N TYR A 90 6.26 16.91 -7.84
CA TYR A 90 6.27 15.73 -8.71
C TYR A 90 4.88 15.30 -9.18
N GLN A 91 3.83 15.70 -8.46
CA GLN A 91 2.44 15.35 -8.71
C GLN A 91 2.20 13.88 -9.09
N PRO A 92 2.81 12.90 -8.37
CA PRO A 92 2.69 11.50 -8.71
C PRO A 92 1.25 11.02 -8.50
N ARG A 93 0.81 10.01 -9.25
CA ARG A 93 -0.53 9.42 -9.04
C ARG A 93 -0.67 8.77 -7.67
N ARG A 94 0.41 8.14 -7.18
CA ARG A 94 0.54 7.62 -5.83
C ARG A 94 1.91 7.93 -5.26
N ALA A 95 1.97 8.37 -4.01
CA ALA A 95 3.22 8.60 -3.30
C ALA A 95 3.22 7.95 -1.92
N VAL A 96 4.38 7.45 -1.52
CA VAL A 96 4.62 6.93 -0.18
C VAL A 96 5.96 7.40 0.36
N PRO A 97 6.12 7.59 1.68
CA PRO A 97 7.42 7.64 2.31
C PRO A 97 8.09 6.26 2.29
N TRP A 98 9.37 6.21 2.64
CA TRP A 98 10.08 4.97 2.86
C TRP A 98 9.72 4.34 4.20
N TYR A 99 9.12 3.15 4.16
CA TYR A 99 8.84 2.37 5.35
C TYR A 99 10.10 1.63 5.84
N PHE A 100 10.59 2.01 7.02
CA PHE A 100 11.78 1.44 7.63
C PHE A 100 11.44 0.11 8.30
N HIS A 101 11.53 -0.97 7.51
CA HIS A 101 11.52 -2.34 8.02
C HIS A 101 12.88 -2.97 7.77
N GLU A 102 13.38 -3.84 8.67
CA GLU A 102 14.71 -4.45 8.54
C GLU A 102 14.93 -5.14 7.18
N TRP A 103 13.84 -5.69 6.62
CA TRP A 103 13.80 -6.31 5.30
C TRP A 103 14.03 -5.31 4.14
N ASN A 104 13.59 -4.05 4.29
CA ASN A 104 13.77 -3.00 3.28
C ASN A 104 15.20 -2.44 3.27
N ARG A 105 15.96 -2.60 4.36
CA ARG A 105 17.35 -2.13 4.49
C ARG A 105 18.29 -2.78 3.47
N LEU A 106 17.96 -4.00 3.03
CA LEU A 106 18.77 -4.79 2.09
C LEU A 106 18.43 -4.52 0.61
N CYS A 107 17.34 -3.80 0.32
CA CYS A 107 16.78 -3.70 -1.03
C CYS A 107 16.70 -2.27 -1.58
N SER A 108 17.05 -1.25 -0.80
CA SER A 108 17.05 0.15 -1.25
C SER A 108 18.47 0.68 -1.43
N ASP A 109 18.81 1.10 -2.66
CA ASP A 109 19.91 2.04 -2.86
C ASP A 109 19.43 3.41 -2.40
N THR A 110 19.71 3.76 -1.14
CA THR A 110 19.29 5.05 -0.54
C THR A 110 19.94 6.26 -1.19
N LYS A 111 20.81 6.07 -2.19
CA LYS A 111 21.38 7.15 -2.99
C LYS A 111 20.34 7.82 -3.89
N SER A 112 19.33 7.10 -4.39
CA SER A 112 18.24 7.72 -5.16
C SER A 112 17.31 8.49 -4.23
N HIS A 113 16.84 9.66 -4.67
CA HIS A 113 15.87 10.45 -3.90
C HIS A 113 14.44 9.91 -4.04
N ILE A 114 14.16 9.23 -5.16
CA ILE A 114 12.84 8.71 -5.52
C ILE A 114 13.03 7.34 -6.17
N ASP A 115 12.24 6.36 -5.74
CA ASP A 115 12.10 5.06 -6.41
C ASP A 115 10.70 4.85 -6.95
N LEU A 116 10.62 4.01 -7.99
CA LEU A 116 9.36 3.54 -8.56
C LEU A 116 9.05 2.16 -7.97
N VAL A 117 7.93 2.02 -7.28
CA VAL A 117 7.62 0.82 -6.48
C VAL A 117 6.24 0.27 -6.80
N LYS A 118 6.10 -1.05 -6.88
CA LYS A 118 4.80 -1.71 -7.08
C LYS A 118 4.06 -1.87 -5.74
N TYR A 119 4.69 -2.58 -4.82
CA TYR A 119 4.14 -2.87 -3.50
C TYR A 119 4.66 -1.86 -2.48
N VAL A 120 3.73 -1.37 -1.68
CA VAL A 120 3.98 -0.39 -0.62
C VAL A 120 3.15 -0.75 0.59
N ASP A 121 3.67 -0.43 1.77
CA ASP A 121 2.88 -0.42 2.98
C ASP A 121 1.87 0.73 2.89
N HIS A 122 0.62 0.49 3.29
CA HIS A 122 -0.43 1.50 3.23
C HIS A 122 -0.57 2.31 4.51
N ALA A 123 0.28 2.08 5.52
CA ALA A 123 0.33 2.87 6.75
C ALA A 123 0.50 4.37 6.48
N PHE A 124 1.14 4.75 5.37
CA PHE A 124 1.15 6.13 4.87
C PHE A 124 1.12 6.14 3.34
N MET A 125 0.08 6.71 2.73
CA MET A 125 -0.05 6.77 1.29
C MET A 125 -0.87 7.97 0.82
N ALA A 126 -0.33 8.71 -0.14
CA ALA A 126 -1.07 9.74 -0.88
C ALA A 126 -1.52 9.22 -2.24
N ILE A 127 -2.80 9.42 -2.58
CA ILE A 127 -3.36 9.12 -3.90
C ILE A 127 -3.98 10.39 -4.48
N ARG A 128 -3.64 10.68 -5.74
CA ARG A 128 -4.18 11.84 -6.47
C ARG A 128 -5.68 11.64 -6.77
N LYS A 129 -6.45 12.74 -6.81
CA LYS A 129 -7.92 12.73 -6.93
C LYS A 129 -8.43 11.86 -8.06
N ASP A 130 -7.90 12.04 -9.27
CA ASP A 130 -8.27 11.29 -10.46
C ASP A 130 -8.09 9.77 -10.28
N CYS A 131 -7.05 9.36 -9.56
CA CYS A 131 -6.74 7.96 -9.31
C CYS A 131 -7.61 7.38 -8.19
N ALA A 132 -7.79 8.14 -7.11
CA ALA A 132 -8.60 7.71 -5.97
C ALA A 132 -10.06 7.53 -6.35
N GLN A 133 -10.61 8.43 -7.19
CA GLN A 133 -12.00 8.32 -7.66
C GLN A 133 -12.28 7.05 -8.45
N GLU A 134 -11.26 6.47 -9.07
CA GLU A 134 -11.39 5.26 -9.88
C GLU A 134 -11.05 3.97 -9.11
N LEU A 135 -10.00 3.99 -8.29
CA LEU A 135 -9.52 2.78 -7.62
C LEU A 135 -10.20 2.51 -6.28
N MET A 136 -10.66 3.55 -5.58
CA MET A 136 -11.30 3.37 -4.29
C MET A 136 -12.77 2.96 -4.50
N PRO A 137 -13.34 2.11 -3.64
CA PRO A 137 -12.88 1.71 -2.30
C PRO A 137 -11.84 0.57 -2.26
N TYR A 138 -11.24 0.37 -1.08
CA TYR A 138 -10.59 -0.88 -0.69
C TYR A 138 -11.61 -2.02 -0.66
N THR A 139 -11.17 -3.23 -1.01
CA THR A 139 -11.94 -4.44 -0.75
C THR A 139 -11.96 -4.74 0.75
N THR A 140 -13.12 -5.16 1.28
CA THR A 140 -13.31 -5.58 2.68
C THR A 140 -13.35 -7.10 2.82
N GLN A 141 -13.27 -7.84 1.71
CA GLN A 141 -13.38 -9.31 1.70
C GLN A 141 -12.29 -10.04 2.50
N TYR A 142 -11.22 -9.32 2.86
CA TYR A 142 -10.08 -9.86 3.59
C TYR A 142 -10.00 -9.37 5.03
N ASP A 143 -10.96 -8.58 5.51
CA ASP A 143 -10.87 -7.93 6.82
C ASP A 143 -10.81 -8.94 7.99
N ASP A 144 -11.48 -10.08 7.84
CA ASP A 144 -11.45 -11.18 8.81
C ASP A 144 -10.22 -12.11 8.67
N VAL A 145 -9.44 -11.91 7.60
CA VAL A 145 -8.31 -12.77 7.22
C VAL A 145 -6.99 -12.08 7.43
N CYS A 146 -6.76 -10.94 6.77
CA CYS A 146 -5.49 -10.22 6.75
C CYS A 146 -5.67 -8.85 6.07
N TRP A 147 -5.53 -7.76 6.83
CA TRP A 147 -5.69 -6.39 6.31
C TRP A 147 -4.66 -6.03 5.22
N TRP A 148 -3.50 -6.70 5.21
CA TRP A 148 -2.49 -6.55 4.18
C TRP A 148 -2.99 -6.95 2.79
N LEU A 149 -3.91 -7.92 2.69
CA LEU A 149 -4.42 -8.39 1.40
C LEU A 149 -5.25 -7.31 0.70
N SER A 150 -6.01 -6.51 1.44
CA SER A 150 -6.73 -5.35 0.87
C SER A 150 -5.77 -4.30 0.33
N SER A 151 -4.59 -4.16 0.96
CA SER A 151 -3.53 -3.28 0.48
C SER A 151 -2.81 -3.80 -0.75
N GLU A 152 -2.48 -5.10 -0.77
CA GLU A 152 -1.86 -5.75 -1.92
C GLU A 152 -2.79 -5.72 -3.14
N GLU A 153 -4.08 -6.00 -2.95
CA GLU A 153 -5.09 -5.93 -4.01
C GLU A 153 -5.18 -4.55 -4.64
N LEU A 154 -5.19 -3.48 -3.82
CA LEU A 154 -5.16 -2.11 -4.34
C LEU A 154 -3.83 -1.79 -5.06
N CYS A 155 -2.70 -2.32 -4.58
CA CYS A 155 -1.42 -2.20 -5.28
C CYS A 155 -1.44 -2.87 -6.67
N GLU A 156 -2.06 -4.05 -6.79
CA GLU A 156 -2.23 -4.73 -8.08
C GLU A 156 -3.07 -3.89 -9.03
N ARG A 157 -4.28 -3.47 -8.61
CA ARG A 157 -5.15 -2.62 -9.44
C ARG A 157 -4.46 -1.32 -9.87
N PHE A 158 -3.69 -0.71 -8.97
CA PHE A 158 -2.93 0.49 -9.29
C PHE A 158 -1.86 0.21 -10.35
N PHE A 159 -1.08 -0.85 -10.17
CA PHE A 159 0.03 -1.19 -11.06
C PHE A 159 -0.44 -1.60 -12.46
N ASP A 160 -1.55 -2.34 -12.55
CA ASP A 160 -2.14 -2.76 -13.82
C ASP A 160 -2.56 -1.56 -14.66
N LYS A 161 -3.07 -0.51 -14.00
CA LYS A 161 -3.56 0.69 -14.68
C LYS A 161 -2.48 1.74 -14.92
N TRP A 162 -1.60 1.94 -13.94
CA TRP A 162 -0.57 2.97 -13.96
C TRP A 162 0.78 2.40 -13.53
N PRO A 163 1.38 1.55 -14.37
CA PRO A 163 2.71 1.03 -14.09
C PRO A 163 3.69 2.21 -13.98
N LEU A 164 4.59 2.16 -13.00
CA LEU A 164 5.64 3.16 -12.78
C LEU A 164 5.17 4.54 -12.26
N GLU A 165 3.91 4.68 -11.84
CA GLU A 165 3.34 5.96 -11.35
C GLU A 165 3.21 6.01 -9.81
N THR A 166 3.91 5.10 -9.12
CA THR A 166 4.00 5.09 -7.66
C THR A 166 5.40 5.51 -7.22
N PHE A 167 5.50 6.67 -6.58
CA PHE A 167 6.76 7.23 -6.15
C PHE A 167 6.98 6.96 -4.67
N ARG A 168 8.12 6.37 -4.33
CA ARG A 168 8.61 6.31 -2.95
C ARG A 168 9.64 7.42 -2.72
N PHE A 169 9.38 8.29 -1.76
CA PHE A 169 10.34 9.33 -1.38
C PHE A 169 11.32 8.80 -0.34
N ASN A 170 12.51 8.40 -0.78
CA ASN A 170 13.48 7.65 0.02
C ASN A 170 14.06 8.42 1.22
N LYS A 171 13.97 9.75 1.21
CA LYS A 171 14.43 10.60 2.33
C LYS A 171 13.38 10.83 3.41
N LEU A 172 12.12 10.49 3.13
CA LEU A 172 11.02 10.66 4.08
C LEU A 172 10.76 9.29 4.69
N VAL A 173 11.18 9.09 5.93
CA VAL A 173 11.14 7.77 6.57
C VAL A 173 9.96 7.68 7.53
N ILE A 174 9.22 6.58 7.45
CA ILE A 174 8.24 6.19 8.45
C ILE A 174 8.61 4.86 9.09
N ASN A 175 8.04 4.60 10.25
CA ASN A 175 8.06 3.31 10.89
C ASN A 175 6.73 3.08 11.63
N ASN A 176 6.40 1.82 11.91
CA ASN A 176 5.34 1.48 12.85
C ASN A 176 5.95 0.56 13.91
N LEU A 177 6.51 1.17 14.96
CA LEU A 177 7.11 0.43 16.07
C LEU A 177 6.05 -0.19 16.98
N LYS A 178 4.83 0.32 16.94
CA LYS A 178 3.70 -0.21 17.69
C LYS A 178 3.09 -1.35 16.88
N SER A 179 3.71 -2.52 16.94
CA SER A 179 3.06 -3.74 16.44
C SER A 179 1.82 -4.03 17.29
N ARG A 180 0.67 -3.45 16.93
CA ARG A 180 -0.60 -3.83 17.52
C ARG A 180 -0.92 -5.26 17.12
N GLU A 181 -1.63 -5.97 17.99
CA GLU A 181 -2.19 -7.28 17.63
C GLU A 181 -3.31 -7.05 16.62
N TYR A 182 -2.97 -7.16 15.34
CA TYR A 182 -3.93 -7.20 14.26
C TYR A 182 -4.57 -8.58 14.19
N PRO A 183 -5.85 -8.69 13.74
CA PRO A 183 -6.63 -9.92 13.85
C PRO A 183 -5.87 -11.18 13.41
N LYS A 184 -5.02 -11.10 12.36
CA LYS A 184 -4.05 -12.15 12.00
C LYS A 184 -2.84 -11.55 11.25
N ASN A 185 -1.62 -11.78 11.76
CA ASN A 185 -0.37 -11.51 11.03
C ASN A 185 -0.11 -12.62 9.99
N TYR A 186 0.69 -12.36 8.96
CA TYR A 186 1.03 -13.34 7.89
C TYR A 186 1.50 -14.71 8.43
N ASN A 187 2.11 -14.72 9.61
CA ASN A 187 2.65 -15.90 10.28
C ASN A 187 1.59 -16.74 11.04
N GLN A 188 0.35 -16.26 11.15
CA GLN A 188 -0.78 -16.95 11.77
C GLN A 188 -1.79 -17.47 10.73
N GLN A 189 -1.45 -17.41 9.44
CA GLN A 189 -2.24 -18.05 8.41
C GLN A 189 -2.27 -19.57 8.66
N PRO A 190 -3.45 -20.22 8.69
CA PRO A 190 -3.49 -21.66 8.63
C PRO A 190 -2.77 -22.09 7.35
N GLN A 191 -1.89 -23.09 7.45
CA GLN A 191 -1.06 -23.62 6.35
C GLN A 191 -1.89 -24.14 5.14
N ASN A 192 -3.22 -24.05 5.21
CA ASN A 192 -4.17 -24.63 4.28
C ASN A 192 -5.07 -23.60 3.58
N ILE A 193 -4.75 -22.30 3.57
CA ILE A 193 -5.42 -21.38 2.63
C ILE A 193 -4.80 -21.63 1.24
N SER A 194 -5.27 -22.67 0.56
CA SER A 194 -5.13 -22.76 -0.89
C SER A 194 -6.06 -21.70 -1.48
N ILE A 195 -5.53 -20.52 -1.76
CA ILE A 195 -6.22 -19.57 -2.63
C ILE A 195 -6.21 -20.22 -4.02
N SER A 196 -7.30 -20.90 -4.38
CA SER A 196 -7.49 -21.41 -5.72
C SER A 196 -7.84 -20.23 -6.61
N PHE A 197 -6.84 -19.69 -7.30
CA PHE A 197 -7.07 -18.73 -8.37
C PHE A 197 -7.57 -19.50 -9.59
N ASP A 198 -8.89 -19.65 -9.71
CA ASP A 198 -9.54 -20.17 -10.91
C ASP A 198 -9.59 -19.06 -11.98
N SER A 199 -8.41 -18.59 -12.41
CA SER A 199 -8.28 -17.65 -13.51
C SER A 199 -7.33 -18.24 -14.54
N GLN A 200 -7.85 -18.50 -15.74
CA GLN A 200 -7.11 -18.99 -16.91
C GLN A 200 -6.11 -17.97 -17.49
N GLU A 201 -5.66 -16.98 -16.70
CA GLU A 201 -4.75 -15.92 -17.14
C GLU A 201 -3.32 -16.15 -16.60
N PRO A 202 -2.32 -16.36 -17.47
CA PRO A 202 -0.93 -16.61 -17.09
C PRO A 202 -0.26 -15.49 -16.26
N SER A 203 -0.76 -14.25 -16.35
CA SER A 203 -0.27 -13.09 -15.60
C SER A 203 -0.38 -13.26 -14.08
N LYS A 204 -1.37 -14.02 -13.60
CA LYS A 204 -1.61 -14.25 -12.17
C LYS A 204 -0.75 -15.37 -11.57
N GLN A 205 -0.22 -16.28 -12.39
CA GLN A 205 0.71 -17.33 -11.92
C GLN A 205 2.11 -16.79 -11.59
N ILE A 206 2.47 -15.61 -12.12
CA ILE A 206 3.78 -14.98 -11.87
C ILE A 206 3.90 -14.50 -10.41
N CYS A 207 2.80 -14.14 -9.73
CA CYS A 207 2.86 -13.60 -8.37
C CYS A 207 3.27 -14.62 -7.29
N VAL A 208 2.99 -15.92 -7.48
CA VAL A 208 3.36 -16.95 -6.50
C VAL A 208 4.83 -17.38 -6.62
N ALA A 209 5.43 -17.27 -7.81
CA ALA A 209 6.85 -17.53 -8.01
C ALA A 209 7.76 -16.41 -7.44
N TYR A 210 7.25 -15.19 -7.27
CA TYR A 210 8.02 -14.08 -6.71
C TYR A 210 8.32 -14.20 -5.21
N ARG A 211 7.59 -15.06 -4.49
CA ARG A 211 7.81 -15.34 -3.06
C ARG A 211 8.87 -16.40 -2.78
N LEU A 212 9.33 -17.14 -3.79
CA LEU A 212 10.32 -18.20 -3.65
C LEU A 212 11.56 -17.95 -4.53
N LYS A 213 12.58 -17.34 -3.91
CA LYS A 213 14.02 -17.46 -4.23
C LYS A 213 14.62 -16.85 -5.52
N LEU A 214 13.89 -16.32 -6.50
CA LEU A 214 14.50 -16.08 -7.83
C LEU A 214 14.86 -14.63 -8.25
N ASN A 215 14.95 -13.65 -7.35
CA ASN A 215 15.32 -12.27 -7.76
C ASN A 215 16.55 -11.63 -7.09
N ARG A 216 17.39 -12.38 -6.38
CA ARG A 216 18.55 -11.79 -5.68
C ARG A 216 19.85 -11.70 -6.48
N HIS A 217 20.00 -12.36 -7.62
CA HIS A 217 21.29 -12.38 -8.36
C HIS A 217 21.24 -11.97 -9.84
N ILE A 218 20.07 -11.98 -10.48
CA ILE A 218 19.98 -11.79 -11.94
C ILE A 218 19.86 -10.30 -12.31
N CYS A 219 19.07 -9.51 -11.57
CA CYS A 219 18.86 -8.09 -11.87
C CYS A 219 20.10 -7.20 -11.66
N ILE A 220 21.02 -7.58 -10.76
CA ILE A 220 22.26 -6.82 -10.52
C ILE A 220 23.23 -6.97 -11.71
N LYS A 221 23.19 -8.08 -12.47
CA LYS A 221 24.11 -8.31 -13.58
C LYS A 221 23.60 -7.90 -14.95
N LEU A 222 22.28 -7.86 -15.19
CA LEU A 222 21.75 -7.70 -16.55
C LEU A 222 21.43 -6.26 -16.96
N GLY A 223 21.43 -5.29 -16.05
CA GLY A 223 21.15 -3.89 -16.38
C GLY A 223 19.68 -3.63 -16.73
N LYS A 224 19.23 -2.38 -16.52
CA LYS A 224 17.82 -1.96 -16.61
C LYS A 224 17.15 -2.28 -17.96
N VAL A 225 17.90 -2.22 -19.07
CA VAL A 225 17.37 -2.44 -20.42
C VAL A 225 17.00 -3.91 -20.67
N VAL A 226 17.79 -4.85 -20.16
CA VAL A 226 17.56 -6.29 -20.35
C VAL A 226 16.39 -6.79 -19.51
N CYS A 227 16.18 -6.23 -18.31
CA CYS A 227 15.01 -6.55 -17.49
C CYS A 227 13.70 -6.10 -18.15
N CYS A 228 13.66 -4.91 -18.76
CA CYS A 228 12.50 -4.43 -19.50
C CYS A 228 12.20 -5.29 -20.75
N LEU A 229 13.24 -5.77 -21.44
CA LEU A 229 13.08 -6.67 -22.59
C LEU A 229 12.59 -8.07 -22.16
N LEU A 230 13.07 -8.60 -21.04
CA LEU A 230 12.61 -9.88 -20.50
C LEU A 230 11.15 -9.85 -20.05
N ILE A 231 10.70 -8.74 -19.43
CA ILE A 231 9.28 -8.58 -19.04
C ILE A 231 8.38 -8.53 -20.30
N LYS A 232 8.83 -7.89 -21.37
CA LYS A 232 8.13 -7.90 -22.68
C LYS A 232 8.19 -9.26 -23.38
N LEU A 233 9.28 -10.01 -23.25
CA LEU A 233 9.44 -11.34 -23.86
C LEU A 233 8.64 -12.44 -23.13
N VAL A 234 8.56 -12.37 -21.81
CA VAL A 234 7.77 -13.32 -21.00
C VAL A 234 6.27 -13.12 -21.21
N SER A 235 5.81 -11.90 -21.48
CA SER A 235 4.42 -11.65 -21.87
C SER A 235 4.09 -12.12 -23.30
N LEU A 236 5.09 -12.31 -24.15
CA LEU A 236 4.94 -12.82 -25.53
C LEU A 236 5.06 -14.35 -25.64
N LEU A 237 5.71 -15.03 -24.69
CA LEU A 237 5.90 -16.48 -24.70
C LEU A 237 4.86 -17.16 -23.81
N SER A 238 3.69 -17.48 -24.38
CA SER A 238 2.69 -18.38 -23.79
C SER A 238 3.24 -19.81 -23.69
N LEU A 239 4.12 -20.07 -22.74
CA LEU A 239 4.71 -21.39 -22.54
C LEU A 239 3.76 -22.31 -21.76
N ASN A 240 3.19 -23.30 -22.46
CA ASN A 240 2.46 -24.43 -21.90
C ASN A 240 3.40 -25.29 -21.03
N VAL A 241 3.29 -25.18 -19.71
CA VAL A 241 4.00 -26.06 -18.77
C VAL A 241 3.06 -27.19 -18.32
N LYS A 242 3.33 -28.42 -18.77
CA LYS A 242 2.68 -29.64 -18.24
C LYS A 242 3.25 -29.97 -16.86
N VAL A 243 2.39 -30.00 -15.85
CA VAL A 243 2.74 -30.40 -14.48
C VAL A 243 2.78 -31.93 -14.39
N PHE A 244 3.93 -32.50 -14.04
CA PHE A 244 4.04 -33.92 -13.68
C PHE A 244 3.74 -34.10 -12.19
N SER A 245 2.70 -34.88 -11.89
CA SER A 245 2.36 -35.35 -10.55
C SER A 245 3.31 -36.48 -10.12
N LYS A 246 3.89 -36.34 -8.93
CA LYS A 246 4.79 -37.33 -8.32
C LYS A 246 3.92 -38.47 -7.75
N LYS A 247 4.01 -39.66 -8.35
CA LYS A 247 3.40 -40.89 -7.79
C LYS A 247 4.05 -41.25 -6.45
N ASN A 248 3.23 -41.38 -5.41
CA ASN A 248 3.59 -41.98 -4.14
C ASN A 248 4.15 -43.40 -4.38
N ARG A 249 5.37 -43.65 -3.87
CA ARG A 249 5.87 -45.02 -3.68
C ARG A 249 5.32 -45.51 -2.34
N LYS A 250 4.64 -46.66 -2.39
CA LYS A 250 4.33 -47.50 -1.23
C LYS A 250 5.61 -48.05 -0.63
#